data_AF-A0ABC9B0N2-F1
#
_entry.id   AF-A0ABC9B0N2-F1
#
_cell.length_a   1.000
_cell.length_b   1.000
_cell.length_c   1.000
_cell.angle_alpha   90.00
_cell.angle_beta   90.00
_cell.angle_gamma   90.00
#
_symmetry.space_group_name_H-M   'P 1'
#
loop_
_entity.id
_entity.type
_entity.pdbx_description
1 polymer ?
#
loop_
_entity_poly.entity_id
_entity_poly.type
_entity_poly.pdbx_seq_one_letter_code
_entity_poly.pdbx_strand_id
1 'polypeptide(L)'
;MAVVKSNTVRSMCAALCILMIMSSALSGWVEDHTECDAMDSCTDPKCEAECQKKNTDLPFEPECTRPKECCCTFHRQEDNVFLH
;
A
#
# COMPACT_ATOMS: atom_id res chain seq x y z
N MET A 1 -33.22 54.54 0.06
CA MET A 1 -34.41 53.82 0.56
C MET A 1 -34.87 52.88 -0.55
N ALA A 2 -35.18 51.63 -0.20
CA ALA A 2 -35.12 50.42 -1.01
C ALA A 2 -36.22 50.25 -2.07
N VAL A 3 -35.96 49.50 -3.15
CA VAL A 3 -36.80 48.35 -3.57
C VAL A 3 -35.92 47.27 -4.24
N VAL A 4 -36.18 46.04 -3.79
CA VAL A 4 -35.60 44.73 -4.12
C VAL A 4 -35.55 44.42 -5.62
N LYS A 5 -34.40 43.97 -6.13
CA LYS A 5 -34.31 43.18 -7.37
C LYS A 5 -33.84 41.77 -7.02
N SER A 6 -34.81 40.95 -6.63
CA SER A 6 -34.67 39.51 -6.63
C SER A 6 -34.61 39.06 -8.09
N ASN A 7 -33.51 38.45 -8.49
CA ASN A 7 -33.52 37.49 -9.58
C ASN A 7 -32.44 36.46 -9.26
N THR A 8 -32.90 35.45 -8.52
CA THR A 8 -32.23 34.17 -8.28
C THR A 8 -31.70 33.64 -9.60
N VAL A 9 -30.42 33.88 -9.88
CA VAL A 9 -29.73 33.23 -10.99
C VAL A 9 -29.67 31.76 -10.61
N ARG A 10 -30.56 30.99 -11.23
CA ARG A 10 -30.61 29.54 -11.16
C ARG A 10 -29.18 29.01 -11.27
N SER A 11 -28.73 28.46 -10.14
CA SER A 11 -27.82 27.34 -10.03
C SER A 11 -27.90 26.47 -11.28
N MET A 12 -26.96 26.65 -12.21
CA MET A 12 -26.80 25.79 -13.37
C MET A 12 -25.41 25.16 -13.31
N CYS A 13 -25.44 23.90 -12.88
CA CYS A 13 -24.45 22.87 -13.18
C CYS A 13 -23.01 23.13 -12.73
N ALA A 14 -22.83 23.21 -11.41
CA ALA A 14 -21.65 22.66 -10.74
C ALA A 14 -21.61 21.10 -10.85
N ALA A 15 -21.83 20.56 -12.05
CA ALA A 15 -22.09 19.13 -12.28
C ALA A 15 -21.02 18.42 -13.10
N LEU A 16 -19.90 19.07 -13.43
CA LEU A 16 -18.87 18.49 -14.32
C LEU A 16 -17.48 18.29 -13.68
N CYS A 17 -17.31 18.59 -12.39
CA CYS A 17 -16.06 18.28 -11.69
C CYS A 17 -16.03 16.87 -11.06
N ILE A 18 -17.09 16.07 -11.21
CA ILE A 18 -17.24 14.77 -10.53
C ILE A 18 -16.58 13.61 -11.31
N LEU A 19 -16.02 13.84 -12.51
CA LEU A 19 -15.48 12.76 -13.36
C LEU A 19 -13.97 12.52 -13.23
N MET A 20 -13.33 12.88 -12.11
CA MET A 20 -11.92 12.54 -11.87
C MET A 20 -11.64 12.08 -10.44
N ILE A 21 -12.52 11.26 -9.86
CA ILE A 21 -12.03 10.32 -8.85
C ILE A 21 -11.38 9.19 -9.64
N MET A 22 -10.10 9.40 -9.99
CA MET A 22 -9.20 8.30 -10.29
C MET A 22 -9.18 7.43 -9.03
N SER A 23 -10.06 6.43 -9.00
CA SER A 23 -9.93 5.30 -8.10
C SER A 23 -8.71 4.51 -8.57
N SER A 24 -7.52 5.08 -8.39
CA SER A 24 -6.33 4.27 -8.23
C SER A 24 -6.57 3.52 -6.93
N ALA A 25 -7.19 2.35 -7.03
CA ALA A 25 -7.02 1.32 -6.03
C ALA A 25 -5.50 1.19 -5.89
N LEU A 26 -4.94 1.84 -4.87
CA LEU A 26 -3.61 1.51 -4.41
C LEU A 26 -3.78 0.08 -3.92
N SER A 27 -3.50 -0.89 -4.79
CA SER A 27 -3.13 -2.24 -4.37
C SER A 27 -1.87 -2.04 -3.55
N GLY A 28 -2.05 -1.71 -2.28
CA GLY A 28 -0.99 -1.54 -1.32
C GLY A 28 -0.42 -2.91 -1.00
N TRP A 29 0.90 -3.03 -1.03
CA TRP A 29 1.57 -4.12 -0.37
C TRP A 29 1.59 -3.78 1.11
N VAL A 30 0.96 -4.60 1.94
CA VAL A 30 1.05 -4.47 3.39
C VAL A 30 1.96 -5.54 3.94
N GLU A 31 2.78 -5.17 4.92
CA GLU A 31 3.51 -6.13 5.73
C GLU A 31 2.50 -7.11 6.36
N ASP A 32 2.67 -8.40 6.06
CA ASP A 32 1.84 -9.47 6.61
C ASP A 32 2.46 -9.99 7.92
N HIS A 33 3.74 -10.38 7.85
CA HIS A 33 4.53 -10.82 8.99
C HIS A 33 6.03 -10.73 8.69
N THR A 34 6.82 -10.61 9.75
CA THR A 34 8.29 -10.65 9.69
C THR A 34 8.79 -11.88 10.44
N GLU A 35 9.68 -12.64 9.81
CA GLU A 35 10.38 -13.75 10.46
C GLU A 35 11.88 -13.48 10.51
N CYS A 36 12.48 -13.61 11.69
CA CYS A 36 13.92 -13.45 11.86
C CYS A 36 14.58 -14.76 12.30
N ASP A 37 15.62 -15.16 11.59
CA ASP A 37 16.43 -16.34 11.89
C ASP A 37 17.88 -15.95 12.19
N ALA A 38 18.43 -16.59 13.22
CA ALA A 38 19.83 -16.45 13.59
C ALA A 38 20.71 -17.06 12.50
N MET A 39 21.63 -16.27 11.98
CA MET A 39 22.45 -16.63 10.83
C MET A 39 23.88 -16.13 11.03
N ASP A 40 24.82 -17.02 11.36
CA ASP A 40 26.19 -16.70 11.82
C ASP A 40 27.06 -15.90 10.83
N SER A 41 26.57 -15.67 9.61
CA SER A 41 27.17 -14.76 8.62
C SER A 41 26.07 -14.24 7.68
N CYS A 42 25.25 -13.32 8.18
CA CYS A 42 24.19 -12.72 7.39
C CYS A 42 24.78 -11.89 6.25
N THR A 43 24.42 -12.26 5.03
CA THR A 43 24.75 -11.55 3.79
C THR A 43 23.48 -11.50 2.97
N ASP A 44 23.16 -10.37 2.33
CA ASP A 44 21.96 -10.19 1.52
C ASP A 44 21.62 -11.40 0.62
N PRO A 45 22.55 -11.95 -0.21
CA PRO A 45 22.21 -13.06 -1.10
C PRO A 45 21.86 -14.36 -0.38
N LYS A 46 22.41 -14.59 0.81
CA LYS A 46 22.06 -15.76 1.61
C LYS A 46 20.75 -15.54 2.37
N CYS A 47 20.53 -14.32 2.88
CA CYS A 47 19.30 -13.98 3.56
C CYS A 47 18.11 -14.06 2.59
N GLU A 48 18.26 -13.50 1.39
CA GLU A 48 17.29 -13.63 0.30
C GLU A 48 16.99 -15.10 -0.05
N ALA A 49 18.02 -15.94 -0.19
CA ALA A 49 17.83 -17.36 -0.47
C ALA A 49 17.08 -18.12 0.64
N GLU A 50 17.29 -17.76 1.91
CA GLU A 50 16.53 -18.34 3.03
C GLU A 50 15.09 -17.82 3.07
N CYS A 51 14.87 -16.52 2.85
CA CYS A 51 13.53 -15.93 2.75
C CYS A 51 12.73 -16.54 1.60
N GLN A 52 13.35 -16.75 0.44
CA GLN A 52 12.74 -17.38 -0.71
C GLN A 52 12.34 -18.85 -0.46
N LYS A 53 13.10 -19.58 0.38
CA LYS A 53 12.73 -20.95 0.78
C LYS A 53 11.53 -20.99 1.71
N LYS A 54 11.36 -19.96 2.54
CA LYS A 54 10.23 -19.86 3.47
C LYS A 54 8.93 -19.55 2.74
N ASN A 55 8.98 -18.66 1.75
CA ASN A 55 7.83 -18.32 0.96
C ASN A 55 8.22 -17.96 -0.48
N THR A 56 7.68 -18.70 -1.44
CA THR A 56 7.85 -18.43 -2.88
C THR A 56 6.76 -17.54 -3.46
N ASP A 57 5.65 -17.39 -2.75
CA ASP A 57 4.40 -16.86 -3.31
C ASP A 57 4.10 -15.44 -2.84
N LEU A 58 4.71 -15.01 -1.72
CA LEU A 58 4.61 -13.65 -1.22
C LEU A 58 5.88 -12.85 -1.54
N PRO A 59 5.75 -11.60 -2.04
CA PRO A 59 6.89 -10.70 -2.10
C PRO A 59 7.46 -10.48 -0.69
N PHE A 60 8.78 -10.40 -0.61
CA PHE A 60 9.49 -10.26 0.66
C PHE A 60 10.64 -9.26 0.54
N GLU A 61 10.95 -8.60 1.65
CA GLU A 61 12.16 -7.79 1.82
C GLU A 61 13.11 -8.51 2.81
N PRO A 62 14.29 -8.98 2.35
CA PRO A 62 15.31 -9.52 3.24
C PRO A 62 16.10 -8.38 3.89
N GLU A 63 16.31 -8.47 5.20
CA GLU A 63 17.10 -7.51 5.97
C GLU A 63 18.10 -8.23 6.89
N CYS A 64 19.36 -7.86 6.84
CA CYS A 64 20.36 -8.29 7.82
C CYS A 64 20.48 -7.23 8.94
N THR A 65 19.59 -7.26 9.93
CA THR A 65 19.54 -6.25 11.02
C THR A 65 20.80 -6.30 11.91
N ARG A 66 21.50 -7.44 11.93
CA ARG A 66 22.83 -7.63 12.52
C ARG A 66 23.59 -8.64 11.64
N PRO A 67 24.94 -8.65 11.59
CA PRO A 67 25.69 -9.65 10.80
C PRO A 67 25.45 -11.11 11.23
N LYS A 68 24.58 -11.33 12.23
CA LYS A 68 24.23 -12.62 12.82
C LYS A 68 22.73 -12.96 12.73
N GLU A 69 21.91 -12.17 12.06
CA GLU A 69 20.45 -12.34 12.04
C GLU A 69 19.91 -11.86 10.70
N CYS A 70 19.14 -12.74 10.05
CA CYS A 70 18.43 -12.48 8.80
C CYS A 70 16.95 -12.37 9.09
N CYS A 71 16.33 -11.24 8.73
CA CYS A 71 14.91 -11.00 8.85
C CYS A 71 14.28 -10.97 7.46
N CYS A 72 13.16 -11.67 7.30
CA CYS A 72 12.36 -11.74 6.10
C CYS A 72 11.02 -11.06 6.39
N THR A 73 10.79 -9.90 5.80
CA THR A 73 9.51 -9.20 5.89
C THR A 73 8.66 -9.62 4.71
N PHE A 74 7.58 -10.36 4.93
CA PHE A 74 6.67 -10.79 3.87
C PHE A 74 5.54 -9.77 3.71
N HIS A 75 5.21 -9.45 2.47
CA HIS A 75 4.12 -8.56 2.13
C HIS A 75 3.00 -9.34 1.48
N ARG A 76 1.77 -9.07 1.90
CA ARG A 76 0.58 -9.52 1.17
C ARG A 76 0.04 -8.36 0.35
N GLN A 77 -0.58 -8.69 -0.77
CA GLN A 77 -1.38 -7.73 -1.49
C GLN A 77 -2.64 -7.46 -0.66
N GLU A 78 -2.86 -6.21 -0.27
CA GLU A 78 -4.17 -5.82 0.23
C GLU A 78 -5.12 -5.75 -0.97
N ASP A 79 -5.79 -6.87 -1.24
CA ASP A 79 -7.01 -6.88 -2.02
C ASP A 79 -8.05 -6.07 -1.23
N ASN A 80 -8.07 -4.75 -1.45
CA ASN A 80 -9.22 -3.94 -1.12
C ASN A 80 -10.38 -4.41 -2.00
N VAL A 81 -11.05 -5.50 -1.59
CA VAL A 81 -12.39 -5.83 -2.02
C VAL A 81 -13.26 -4.69 -1.53
N PHE A 82 -13.39 -3.67 -2.38
CA PHE A 82 -14.37 -2.61 -2.23
C PHE A 82 -15.76 -3.25 -2.37
N LEU A 83 -16.22 -3.87 -1.29
CA LEU A 83 -17.57 -4.36 -1.09
C LEU A 83 -18.37 -3.22 -0.45
N HIS A 84 -18.80 -2.24 -1.25
CA HIS A 84 -20.11 -1.58 -1.13
C HIS A 84 -20.36 -0.56 -2.23
#